data_AF-A0A3G9GVN7-F1
#
_entry.id   AF-A0A3G9GVN7-F1
#
_cell.length_a   1.000
_cell.length_b   1.000
_cell.length_c   1.000
_cell.angle_alpha   90.00
_cell.angle_beta   90.00
_cell.angle_gamma   90.00
#
_symmetry.space_group_name_H-M   'P 1'
#
loop_
_entity.id
_entity.type
_entity.pdbx_description
1 polymer ?
#
loop_
_entity_poly.entity_id
_entity_poly.type
_entity_poly.pdbx_seq_one_letter_code
_entity_poly.pdbx_strand_id
1 'polypeptide(L)'
;MQVISILFKKTVTFIVDVIIFFSLLELAYYIKMGKSLDFIFIKNIISFNVKYVIFLVFIFLLFIFIRFLLSKIKTVYKYAAAFISMVLLVETNALSDFLYTMKAVKILYWHEGKIVNQSHVKYKLIAHAGGELEGFTYLNCLESLDHSYKKGFKLIELDIQKTGDGYFVAVHDWNSWRKMTNYKGDSLPTLKEFLAHRLYNKYTPLDMHAINNWFSKHPDIILVTDKINSPVKFADKFIDKDRLVMELFTIESIIKAKEIGVTPMASYNLLSLLDDPAQDLIRLGVNEIVISYAAYSENIDLIKKIFKVGIHIYVYGNYDKNIEEPYYFGRYLNHL
;
A
#
# COMPACT_ATOMS: atom_id res chain seq x y z
N MET A 1 -27.17 -29.52 -36.49
CA MET A 1 -27.64 -28.13 -36.69
C MET A 1 -28.29 -27.52 -35.44
N GLN A 2 -29.24 -28.18 -34.77
CA GLN A 2 -29.91 -27.63 -33.56
C GLN A 2 -28.95 -27.30 -32.39
N VAL A 3 -27.97 -28.16 -32.11
CA VAL A 3 -26.98 -27.91 -31.03
C VAL A 3 -26.14 -26.65 -31.31
N ILE A 4 -25.77 -26.41 -32.57
CA ILE A 4 -25.00 -25.21 -32.98
C ILE A 4 -25.85 -23.95 -32.81
N SER A 5 -27.14 -24.01 -33.14
CA SER A 5 -28.07 -22.88 -32.94
C SER A 5 -28.28 -22.54 -31.46
N ILE A 6 -28.35 -23.55 -30.58
CA ILE A 6 -28.51 -23.35 -29.14
C ILE A 6 -27.24 -22.76 -28.52
N LEU A 7 -26.06 -23.27 -28.88
CA LEU A 7 -24.79 -22.70 -28.42
C LEU A 7 -24.61 -21.26 -28.92
N PHE A 8 -24.91 -20.99 -30.20
CA PHE A 8 -24.85 -19.63 -30.74
C PHE A 8 -25.75 -18.67 -29.98
N LYS A 9 -27.00 -19.05 -29.70
CA LYS A 9 -27.91 -18.22 -28.90
C LYS A 9 -27.37 -17.98 -27.49
N LYS A 10 -26.89 -19.01 -26.80
CA LYS A 10 -26.33 -18.86 -25.44
C LYS A 10 -25.08 -17.97 -25.41
N THR A 11 -24.19 -18.10 -26.39
CA THR A 11 -23.00 -17.26 -26.49
C THR A 11 -23.37 -15.81 -26.79
N VAL A 12 -24.32 -15.56 -27.69
CA VAL A 12 -24.82 -14.21 -27.97
C VAL A 12 -25.47 -13.59 -26.74
N THR A 13 -26.32 -14.34 -26.01
CA THR A 13 -26.93 -13.86 -24.76
C THR A 13 -25.87 -13.53 -23.72
N PHE A 14 -24.87 -14.40 -23.51
CA PHE A 14 -23.78 -14.14 -22.57
C PHE A 14 -22.98 -12.88 -22.92
N ILE A 15 -22.65 -12.67 -24.21
CA ILE A 15 -21.96 -11.47 -24.67
C ILE A 15 -22.81 -10.21 -24.39
N VAL A 16 -24.11 -10.27 -24.67
CA VAL A 16 -25.04 -9.17 -24.40
C VAL A 16 -25.13 -8.86 -22.91
N ASP A 17 -25.24 -9.88 -22.06
CA ASP A 17 -25.32 -9.70 -20.61
C ASP A 17 -24.04 -9.06 -20.04
N VAL A 18 -22.87 -9.47 -20.54
CA VAL A 18 -21.57 -8.88 -20.15
C VAL A 18 -21.48 -7.41 -20.57
N ILE A 19 -21.91 -7.06 -21.79
CA ILE A 19 -21.90 -5.66 -22.26
C ILE A 19 -22.84 -4.79 -21.44
N ILE A 20 -24.05 -5.28 -21.16
CA ILE A 20 -25.04 -4.58 -20.33
C ILE A 20 -24.46 -4.35 -18.92
N PHE A 21 -23.84 -5.38 -18.33
CA PHE A 21 -23.24 -5.28 -17.00
C PHE A 21 -22.14 -4.21 -16.92
N PHE A 22 -21.19 -4.21 -17.85
CA PHE A 22 -20.12 -3.20 -17.86
C PHE A 22 -20.65 -1.78 -18.15
N SER A 23 -21.64 -1.66 -19.03
CA SER A 23 -22.30 -0.37 -19.31
C SER A 23 -23.03 0.19 -18.09
N LEU A 24 -23.68 -0.68 -17.30
CA LEU A 24 -24.31 -0.30 -16.05
C LEU A 24 -23.30 0.06 -14.96
N LEU A 25 -22.15 -0.62 -14.91
CA LEU A 25 -21.07 -0.34 -13.96
C LEU A 25 -20.47 1.06 -14.21
N GLU A 26 -20.24 1.40 -15.48
CA GLU A 26 -19.69 2.69 -15.91
C GLU A 26 -20.72 3.82 -15.70
N LEU A 27 -22.00 3.56 -15.94
CA LEU A 27 -23.09 4.49 -15.64
C LEU A 27 -23.21 4.76 -14.13
N ALA A 28 -23.15 3.71 -13.29
CA ALA A 28 -23.18 3.84 -11.84
C ALA A 28 -21.98 4.63 -11.31
N TYR A 29 -20.79 4.43 -11.89
CA TYR A 29 -19.60 5.22 -11.60
C TYR A 29 -19.82 6.71 -11.90
N TYR A 30 -20.39 7.02 -13.06
CA TYR A 30 -20.60 8.40 -13.48
C TYR A 30 -21.62 9.15 -12.62
N ILE A 31 -22.71 8.48 -12.25
CA ILE A 31 -23.73 9.02 -11.33
C ILE A 31 -23.12 9.27 -9.93
N LYS A 32 -22.31 8.34 -9.42
CA LYS A 32 -21.65 8.48 -8.11
C LYS A 32 -20.64 9.64 -8.06
N MET A 33 -20.04 9.99 -9.20
CA MET A 33 -19.09 11.10 -9.33
C MET A 33 -19.77 12.48 -9.46
N GLY A 34 -21.11 12.56 -9.40
CA GLY A 34 -21.86 13.81 -9.51
C GLY A 34 -21.74 14.48 -10.89
N LYS A 35 -21.29 13.74 -11.91
CA LYS A 35 -21.10 14.26 -13.27
C LYS A 35 -22.41 14.20 -14.05
N SER A 36 -22.74 15.27 -14.77
CA SER A 36 -23.91 15.31 -15.65
C SER A 36 -23.71 14.39 -16.84
N LEU A 37 -24.65 13.47 -17.10
CA LEU A 37 -24.64 12.58 -18.26
C LEU A 37 -24.68 13.40 -19.55
N ASP A 38 -23.50 13.77 -20.07
CA ASP A 38 -23.37 14.55 -21.28
C ASP A 38 -23.20 13.66 -22.53
N PHE A 39 -23.37 14.28 -23.69
CA PHE A 39 -23.34 13.59 -24.97
C PHE A 39 -21.97 12.98 -25.29
N ILE A 40 -20.88 13.55 -24.75
CA ILE A 40 -19.51 13.08 -24.99
C ILE A 40 -19.28 11.77 -24.24
N PHE A 41 -19.77 11.67 -23.00
CA PHE A 41 -19.73 10.44 -22.22
C PHE A 41 -20.52 9.30 -22.86
N ILE A 42 -21.77 9.57 -23.27
CA ILE A 42 -22.62 8.57 -23.96
C ILE A 42 -21.92 8.08 -25.24
N LYS A 43 -21.31 8.99 -26.00
CA LYS A 43 -20.57 8.64 -27.23
C LYS A 43 -19.34 7.79 -26.95
N ASN A 44 -18.60 8.04 -25.86
CA ASN A 44 -17.42 7.29 -25.48
C ASN A 44 -17.76 5.88 -24.98
N ILE A 45 -18.82 5.73 -24.17
CA ILE A 45 -19.35 4.41 -23.75
C ILE A 45 -19.74 3.59 -24.98
N ILE A 46 -20.50 4.20 -25.90
CA ILE A 46 -20.93 3.51 -27.12
C ILE A 46 -19.69 3.12 -27.95
N SER A 47 -18.70 4.01 -28.10
CA SER A 47 -17.49 3.71 -28.88
C SER A 47 -16.64 2.60 -28.26
N PHE A 48 -16.45 2.58 -26.93
CA PHE A 48 -15.71 1.55 -26.22
C PHE A 48 -16.42 0.19 -26.34
N ASN A 49 -17.73 0.16 -26.09
CA ASN A 49 -18.54 -1.04 -26.23
C ASN A 49 -18.53 -1.57 -27.67
N VAL A 50 -18.57 -0.70 -28.69
CA VAL A 50 -18.49 -1.12 -30.10
C VAL A 50 -17.14 -1.77 -30.42
N LYS A 51 -16.02 -1.18 -29.96
CA LYS A 51 -14.69 -1.79 -30.15
C LYS A 51 -14.58 -3.16 -29.46
N TYR A 52 -15.13 -3.28 -28.26
CA TYR A 52 -15.13 -4.53 -27.50
C TYR A 52 -16.01 -5.61 -28.14
N VAL A 53 -17.20 -5.24 -28.63
CA VAL A 53 -18.10 -6.10 -29.40
C VAL A 53 -17.40 -6.60 -30.67
N ILE A 54 -16.75 -5.71 -31.42
CA ILE A 54 -16.00 -6.08 -32.64
C ILE A 54 -14.89 -7.08 -32.30
N PHE A 55 -14.16 -6.88 -31.20
CA PHE A 55 -13.13 -7.81 -30.74
C PHE A 55 -13.70 -9.19 -30.36
N LEU A 56 -14.81 -9.25 -29.64
CA LEU A 56 -15.47 -10.50 -29.30
C LEU A 56 -16.04 -11.23 -30.53
N VAL A 57 -16.61 -10.49 -31.48
CA VAL A 57 -17.06 -11.04 -32.77
C VAL A 57 -15.87 -11.60 -33.57
N PHE A 58 -14.73 -10.92 -33.57
CA PHE A 58 -13.51 -11.40 -34.20
C PHE A 58 -13.01 -12.71 -33.57
N ILE A 59 -12.95 -12.79 -32.24
CA ILE A 59 -12.58 -14.03 -31.53
C ILE A 59 -13.58 -15.16 -31.86
N PHE A 60 -14.87 -14.85 -31.93
CA PHE A 60 -15.90 -15.84 -32.26
C PHE A 60 -15.79 -16.35 -33.71
N LEU A 61 -15.53 -15.46 -34.68
CA LEU A 61 -15.27 -15.85 -36.07
C LEU A 61 -13.99 -16.65 -36.21
N LEU A 62 -12.92 -16.28 -35.48
CA LEU A 62 -11.68 -17.04 -35.41
C LEU A 62 -11.91 -18.44 -34.83
N PHE A 63 -12.76 -18.57 -33.82
CA PHE A 63 -13.18 -19.86 -33.27
C PHE A 63 -13.92 -20.74 -34.29
N ILE A 64 -14.87 -20.18 -35.05
CA ILE A 64 -15.55 -20.90 -36.14
C ILE A 64 -14.56 -21.34 -37.20
N PHE A 65 -13.64 -20.45 -37.59
CA PHE A 65 -12.62 -20.73 -38.61
C PHE A 65 -11.66 -21.83 -38.18
N ILE A 66 -11.17 -21.80 -36.94
CA ILE A 66 -10.34 -22.86 -36.36
C ILE A 66 -11.11 -24.18 -36.33
N ARG A 67 -12.38 -24.19 -35.92
CA ARG A 67 -13.21 -25.41 -35.97
C ARG A 67 -13.40 -25.96 -37.39
N PHE A 68 -13.57 -25.09 -38.37
CA PHE A 68 -13.64 -25.48 -39.77
C PHE A 68 -12.32 -26.12 -40.24
N LEU A 69 -11.17 -25.53 -39.91
CA LEU A 69 -9.85 -26.11 -40.20
C LEU A 69 -9.66 -27.46 -39.51
N LEU A 70 -10.03 -27.56 -38.22
CA LEU A 70 -9.95 -28.80 -37.45
C LEU A 70 -10.88 -29.90 -37.99
N SER A 71 -12.03 -29.54 -38.57
CA SER A 71 -12.95 -30.51 -39.20
C SER A 71 -12.37 -31.18 -40.45
N LYS A 72 -11.30 -30.62 -41.03
CA LYS A 72 -10.64 -31.15 -42.23
C LYS A 72 -9.46 -32.08 -41.91
N ILE A 73 -9.08 -32.25 -40.64
CA ILE A 73 -7.88 -33.00 -40.23
C ILE A 73 -8.31 -34.19 -39.35
N LYS A 74 -8.12 -35.43 -39.85
CA LYS A 74 -8.63 -36.69 -39.25
C LYS A 74 -8.05 -37.09 -37.89
N THR A 75 -7.09 -36.34 -37.33
CA THR A 75 -6.42 -36.66 -36.06
C THR A 75 -7.03 -35.91 -34.88
N VAL A 76 -8.33 -36.15 -34.63
CA VAL A 76 -9.22 -35.22 -33.90
C VAL A 76 -9.11 -35.28 -32.37
N TYR A 77 -8.80 -36.41 -31.74
CA TYR A 77 -8.99 -36.54 -30.29
C TYR A 77 -7.88 -35.93 -29.42
N LYS A 78 -6.63 -35.89 -29.89
CA LYS A 78 -5.50 -35.36 -29.10
C LYS A 78 -5.51 -33.83 -29.01
N TYR A 79 -5.85 -33.15 -30.10
CA TYR A 79 -5.91 -31.69 -30.15
C TYR A 79 -7.21 -31.13 -29.57
N ALA A 80 -8.33 -31.86 -29.67
CA ALA A 80 -9.58 -31.46 -29.02
C ALA A 80 -9.44 -31.43 -27.49
N ALA A 81 -8.75 -32.40 -26.88
CA ALA A 81 -8.50 -32.41 -25.44
C ALA A 81 -7.54 -31.28 -25.02
N ALA A 82 -6.43 -31.06 -25.75
CA ALA A 82 -5.51 -29.96 -25.48
C ALA A 82 -6.18 -28.59 -25.64
N PHE A 83 -7.07 -28.44 -26.63
CA PHE A 83 -7.82 -27.21 -26.87
C PHE A 83 -8.93 -27.00 -25.83
N ILE A 84 -9.67 -28.04 -25.42
CA ILE A 84 -10.63 -27.95 -24.32
C ILE A 84 -9.90 -27.59 -23.01
N SER A 85 -8.74 -28.19 -22.74
CA SER A 85 -7.90 -27.83 -21.60
C SER A 85 -7.38 -26.40 -21.69
N MET A 86 -7.01 -25.90 -22.88
CA MET A 86 -6.59 -24.51 -23.09
C MET A 86 -7.74 -23.53 -22.92
N VAL A 87 -8.94 -23.85 -23.41
CA VAL A 87 -10.17 -23.05 -23.23
C VAL A 87 -10.57 -23.02 -21.76
N LEU A 88 -10.53 -24.17 -21.07
CA LEU A 88 -10.74 -24.24 -19.63
C LEU A 88 -9.66 -23.47 -18.85
N LEU A 89 -8.39 -23.52 -19.28
CA LEU A 89 -7.31 -22.72 -18.68
C LEU A 89 -7.55 -21.22 -18.86
N VAL A 90 -8.00 -20.80 -20.05
CA VAL A 90 -8.33 -19.40 -20.36
C VAL A 90 -9.57 -18.97 -19.59
N GLU A 91 -10.60 -19.80 -19.44
CA GLU A 91 -11.77 -19.52 -18.62
C GLU A 91 -11.43 -19.46 -17.13
N THR A 92 -10.56 -20.34 -16.61
CA THR A 92 -10.13 -20.28 -15.20
C THR A 92 -9.19 -19.11 -14.93
N ASN A 93 -8.31 -18.75 -15.87
CA ASN A 93 -7.44 -17.60 -15.74
C ASN A 93 -8.23 -16.31 -15.87
N ALA A 94 -9.16 -16.22 -16.83
CA ALA A 94 -10.08 -15.09 -16.96
C ALA A 94 -11.02 -14.97 -15.76
N LEU A 95 -11.47 -16.08 -15.16
CA LEU A 95 -12.24 -16.05 -13.91
C LEU A 95 -11.37 -15.64 -12.73
N SER A 96 -10.10 -16.05 -12.67
CA SER A 96 -9.15 -15.60 -11.65
C SER A 96 -8.80 -14.13 -11.79
N ASP A 97 -8.63 -13.65 -13.03
CA ASP A 97 -8.35 -12.26 -13.37
C ASP A 97 -9.61 -11.43 -13.13
N PHE A 98 -10.80 -11.94 -13.45
CA PHE A 98 -12.08 -11.32 -13.13
C PHE A 98 -12.30 -11.27 -11.62
N LEU A 99 -12.05 -12.33 -10.86
CA LEU A 99 -12.15 -12.33 -9.41
C LEU A 99 -11.11 -11.41 -8.77
N TYR A 100 -9.90 -11.35 -9.30
CA TYR A 100 -8.85 -10.42 -8.88
C TYR A 100 -9.25 -8.98 -9.18
N THR A 101 -9.78 -8.71 -10.37
CA THR A 101 -10.31 -7.41 -10.78
C THR A 101 -11.51 -7.03 -9.92
N MET A 102 -12.42 -7.96 -9.64
CA MET A 102 -13.57 -7.75 -8.73
C MET A 102 -13.13 -7.52 -7.30
N LYS A 103 -12.05 -8.16 -6.83
CA LYS A 103 -11.46 -7.92 -5.51
C LYS A 103 -10.81 -6.53 -5.47
N ALA A 104 -10.04 -6.17 -6.49
CA ALA A 104 -9.44 -4.84 -6.65
C ALA A 104 -10.50 -3.73 -6.76
N VAL A 105 -11.57 -3.96 -7.53
CA VAL A 105 -12.73 -3.07 -7.64
C VAL A 105 -13.47 -2.99 -6.30
N LYS A 106 -13.72 -4.09 -5.61
CA LYS A 106 -14.34 -4.06 -4.27
C LYS A 106 -13.47 -3.30 -3.26
N ILE A 107 -12.15 -3.43 -3.34
CA ILE A 107 -11.17 -2.70 -2.52
C ILE A 107 -11.18 -1.20 -2.86
N LEU A 108 -11.21 -0.83 -4.15
CA LEU A 108 -11.20 0.55 -4.63
C LEU A 108 -12.55 1.27 -4.45
N TYR A 109 -13.68 0.55 -4.47
CA TYR A 109 -15.02 1.14 -4.55
C TYR A 109 -15.95 0.84 -3.36
N TRP A 110 -15.68 -0.18 -2.54
CA TRP A 110 -16.58 -0.65 -1.47
C TRP A 110 -15.98 -0.62 -0.05
N HIS A 111 -14.75 -0.17 0.15
CA HIS A 111 -14.35 0.19 1.50
C HIS A 111 -15.03 1.52 1.88
N GLU A 112 -16.24 1.42 2.44
CA GLU A 112 -16.59 2.25 3.60
C GLU A 112 -15.53 1.91 4.66
N GLY A 113 -14.35 2.53 4.51
CA GLY A 113 -13.25 2.32 5.43
C GLY A 113 -13.82 2.58 6.81
N LYS A 114 -13.70 1.60 7.72
CA LYS A 114 -13.84 1.88 9.14
C LYS A 114 -13.11 3.19 9.39
N ILE A 115 -13.81 4.17 9.96
CA ILE A 115 -13.22 5.44 10.35
C ILE A 115 -12.10 5.04 11.32
N VAL A 116 -10.88 5.00 10.81
CA VAL A 116 -9.70 4.74 11.64
C VAL A 116 -9.59 5.93 12.56
N ASN A 117 -9.51 5.67 13.87
CA ASN A 117 -9.46 6.72 14.87
C ASN A 117 -8.18 7.55 14.67
N GLN A 118 -8.30 8.76 14.13
CA GLN A 118 -7.18 9.67 13.83
C GLN A 118 -6.80 10.54 15.04
N SER A 119 -6.92 10.01 16.27
CA SER A 119 -6.67 10.79 17.49
C SER A 119 -5.26 11.43 17.57
N HIS A 120 -4.31 10.93 16.76
CA HIS A 120 -2.93 11.42 16.67
C HIS A 120 -2.75 12.66 15.81
N VAL A 121 -3.70 12.99 14.95
CA VAL A 121 -3.67 14.11 13.98
C VAL A 121 -3.66 15.51 14.65
N LYS A 122 -3.48 15.58 15.97
CA LYS A 122 -3.19 16.81 16.71
C LYS A 122 -1.70 17.04 17.00
N TYR A 123 -0.86 16.02 16.81
CA TYR A 123 0.56 16.07 17.15
C TYR A 123 1.40 16.33 15.91
N LYS A 124 2.15 17.44 15.93
CA LYS A 124 2.96 17.88 14.78
C LYS A 124 4.40 17.36 14.80
N LEU A 125 4.85 16.77 15.90
CA LEU A 125 6.25 16.39 16.10
C LEU A 125 6.36 14.89 16.34
N ILE A 126 7.24 14.25 15.57
CA ILE A 126 7.59 12.84 15.67
C ILE A 126 9.06 12.74 16.08
N ALA A 127 9.34 11.99 17.15
CA ALA A 127 10.72 11.69 17.53
C ALA A 127 11.29 10.65 16.57
N HIS A 128 12.24 11.05 15.72
CA HIS A 128 12.77 10.20 14.65
C HIS A 128 13.74 9.16 15.20
N ALA A 129 13.53 7.88 14.90
CA ALA A 129 14.31 6.74 15.36
C ALA A 129 14.47 6.68 16.89
N GLY A 130 13.38 6.95 17.59
CA GLY A 130 13.33 7.12 19.05
C GLY A 130 13.77 8.49 19.55
N GLY A 131 14.27 9.36 18.67
CA GLY A 131 14.82 10.68 18.99
C GLY A 131 16.33 10.68 19.27
N GLU A 132 16.93 11.86 19.27
CA GLU A 132 18.35 12.02 19.60
C GLU A 132 18.61 11.92 21.10
N LEU A 133 19.79 11.40 21.40
CA LEU A 133 20.31 11.28 22.74
C LEU A 133 21.83 11.51 22.74
N GLU A 134 22.26 12.56 23.44
CA GLU A 134 23.67 12.93 23.62
C GLU A 134 24.43 13.16 22.30
N GLY A 135 23.76 13.77 21.32
CA GLY A 135 24.30 14.07 20.00
C GLY A 135 24.23 12.90 19.01
N PHE A 136 23.74 11.74 19.43
CA PHE A 136 23.56 10.58 18.55
C PHE A 136 22.12 10.49 18.03
N THR A 137 21.99 10.34 16.71
CA THR A 137 20.72 10.11 16.00
C THR A 137 20.61 8.65 15.55
N TYR A 138 19.41 8.24 15.13
CA TYR A 138 19.15 6.90 14.57
C TYR A 138 19.43 5.72 15.53
N LEU A 139 19.37 5.97 16.84
CA LEU A 139 19.73 5.00 17.86
C LEU A 139 18.74 3.84 17.96
N ASN A 140 17.43 4.09 17.81
CA ASN A 140 16.38 3.07 17.98
C ASN A 140 16.52 2.28 19.30
N CYS A 141 16.76 2.97 20.41
CA CYS A 141 17.09 2.37 21.71
C CYS A 141 16.10 2.74 22.81
N LEU A 142 16.11 1.98 23.90
CA LEU A 142 15.22 2.21 25.06
C LEU A 142 15.42 3.62 25.64
N GLU A 143 16.67 4.06 25.76
CA GLU A 143 17.00 5.32 26.40
C GLU A 143 16.57 6.52 25.55
N SER A 144 16.56 6.41 24.21
CA SER A 144 16.03 7.47 23.34
C SER A 144 14.51 7.55 23.45
N LEU A 145 13.80 6.42 23.55
CA LEU A 145 12.35 6.42 23.85
C LEU A 145 12.04 7.17 25.16
N ASP A 146 12.75 6.85 26.24
CA ASP A 146 12.58 7.51 27.54
C ASP A 146 12.89 9.00 27.47
N HIS A 147 13.94 9.39 26.73
CA HIS A 147 14.32 10.78 26.55
C HIS A 147 13.24 11.56 25.79
N SER A 148 12.77 11.04 24.66
CA SER A 148 11.69 11.62 23.86
C SER A 148 10.39 11.73 24.66
N TYR A 149 10.04 10.72 25.44
CA TYR A 149 8.87 10.76 26.32
C TYR A 149 8.97 11.89 27.36
N LYS A 150 10.12 12.02 28.03
CA LYS A 150 10.37 13.10 29.00
C LYS A 150 10.32 14.49 28.37
N LYS A 151 10.64 14.59 27.07
CA LYS A 151 10.52 15.83 26.27
C LYS A 151 9.09 16.11 25.80
N GLY A 152 8.13 15.24 26.10
CA GLY A 152 6.71 15.43 25.83
C GLY A 152 6.25 14.97 24.45
N PHE A 153 7.07 14.20 23.73
CA PHE A 153 6.65 13.63 22.45
C PHE A 153 5.48 12.66 22.64
N LYS A 154 4.56 12.67 21.68
CA LYS A 154 3.39 11.77 21.64
C LYS A 154 3.41 10.81 20.47
N LEU A 155 4.18 11.14 19.44
CA LEU A 155 4.51 10.27 18.33
C LEU A 155 6.00 9.96 18.40
N ILE A 156 6.33 8.67 18.42
CA ILE A 156 7.72 8.21 18.34
C ILE A 156 7.81 7.26 17.17
N GLU A 157 8.78 7.52 16.28
CA GLU A 157 9.08 6.64 15.17
C GLU A 157 10.19 5.65 15.55
N LEU A 158 10.06 4.40 15.09
CA LEU A 158 11.11 3.38 15.16
C LEU A 158 11.27 2.69 13.80
N ASP A 159 12.51 2.55 13.37
CA ASP A 159 12.90 1.80 12.18
C ASP A 159 12.79 0.30 12.48
N ILE A 160 11.95 -0.45 11.77
CA ILE A 160 11.76 -1.87 12.06
C ILE A 160 12.38 -2.76 10.98
N GLN A 161 13.27 -3.66 11.39
CA GLN A 161 13.83 -4.70 10.51
C GLN A 161 13.80 -6.08 11.15
N LYS A 162 14.15 -7.11 10.36
CA LYS A 162 14.27 -8.49 10.84
C LYS A 162 15.72 -8.90 11.01
N THR A 163 16.02 -9.56 12.13
CA THR A 163 17.28 -10.28 12.36
C THR A 163 17.44 -11.46 11.40
N GLY A 164 18.63 -12.07 11.36
CA GLY A 164 18.93 -13.25 10.53
C GLY A 164 18.03 -14.46 10.81
N ASP A 165 17.53 -14.57 12.04
CA ASP A 165 16.57 -15.58 12.51
C ASP A 165 15.11 -15.10 12.47
N GLY A 166 14.83 -13.94 11.83
CA GLY A 166 13.49 -13.53 11.43
C GLY A 166 12.67 -12.75 12.47
N TYR A 167 13.27 -12.31 13.57
CA TYR A 167 12.61 -11.53 14.63
C TYR A 167 12.64 -10.04 14.32
N PHE A 168 11.54 -9.34 14.61
CA PHE A 168 11.48 -7.89 14.47
C PHE A 168 12.27 -7.20 15.59
N VAL A 169 13.09 -6.23 15.21
CA VAL A 169 13.89 -5.38 16.09
C VAL A 169 13.90 -3.94 15.57
N ALA A 170 14.12 -2.97 16.47
CA ALA A 170 14.28 -1.58 16.08
C ALA A 170 15.73 -1.30 15.66
N VAL A 171 15.95 -0.98 14.38
CA VAL A 171 17.27 -0.68 13.81
C VAL A 171 17.13 0.03 12.45
N HIS A 172 17.81 1.16 12.31
CA HIS A 172 17.82 1.93 11.07
C HIS A 172 18.42 1.13 9.90
N ASP A 173 19.65 0.63 10.06
CA ASP A 173 20.29 -0.25 9.09
C ASP A 173 21.43 -1.05 9.74
N TRP A 174 21.71 -2.21 9.15
CA TRP A 174 22.70 -3.14 9.69
C TRP A 174 24.14 -2.63 9.59
N ASN A 175 24.46 -1.75 8.64
CA ASN A 175 25.82 -1.20 8.51
C ASN A 175 26.10 -0.20 9.64
N SER A 176 25.16 0.70 9.90
CA SER A 176 25.21 1.65 11.01
C SER A 176 25.21 0.91 12.34
N TRP A 177 24.33 -0.07 12.52
CA TRP A 177 24.30 -0.90 13.73
C TRP A 177 25.64 -1.60 13.98
N ARG A 178 26.27 -2.20 12.96
CA ARG A 178 27.62 -2.82 13.11
C ARG A 178 28.68 -1.81 13.55
N LYS A 179 28.64 -0.59 13.01
CA LYS A 179 29.57 0.50 13.41
C LYS A 179 29.33 0.93 14.85
N MET A 180 28.06 1.12 15.25
CA MET A 180 27.69 1.56 16.60
C MET A 180 28.02 0.49 17.67
N THR A 181 27.92 -0.78 17.32
CA THR A 181 28.13 -1.90 18.27
C THR A 181 29.52 -2.53 18.20
N ASN A 182 30.34 -2.14 17.23
CA ASN A 182 31.59 -2.82 16.88
C ASN A 182 31.42 -4.32 16.55
N TYR A 183 30.23 -4.76 16.14
CA TYR A 183 29.97 -6.14 15.76
C TYR A 183 30.89 -6.60 14.61
N LYS A 184 31.53 -7.75 14.79
CA LYS A 184 32.52 -8.32 13.85
C LYS A 184 32.00 -9.50 13.04
N GLY A 185 30.77 -9.94 13.26
CA GLY A 185 30.19 -11.01 12.45
C GLY A 185 29.91 -10.54 11.03
N ASP A 186 30.10 -11.44 10.07
CA ASP A 186 29.91 -11.15 8.65
C ASP A 186 28.43 -11.26 8.23
N SER A 187 27.67 -12.15 8.90
CA SER A 187 26.24 -12.36 8.65
C SER A 187 25.34 -11.33 9.33
N LEU A 188 24.07 -11.32 8.91
CA LEU A 188 23.00 -10.65 9.65
C LEU A 188 22.92 -11.24 11.06
N PRO A 189 22.90 -10.41 12.13
CA PRO A 189 22.88 -10.94 13.49
C PRO A 189 21.55 -11.63 13.78
N THR A 190 21.60 -12.70 14.58
CA THR A 190 20.44 -13.29 15.24
C THR A 190 19.88 -12.35 16.30
N LEU A 191 18.66 -12.60 16.79
CA LEU A 191 18.08 -11.83 17.90
C LEU A 191 18.97 -11.85 19.15
N LYS A 192 19.54 -13.02 19.46
CA LYS A 192 20.45 -13.17 20.60
C LYS A 192 21.70 -12.29 20.46
N GLU A 193 22.30 -12.28 19.28
CA GLU A 193 23.47 -11.42 19.00
C GLU A 193 23.09 -9.95 19.03
N PHE A 194 21.96 -9.58 18.44
CA PHE A 194 21.45 -8.21 18.44
C PHE A 194 21.29 -7.67 19.87
N LEU A 195 20.62 -8.43 20.74
CA LEU A 195 20.38 -8.04 22.14
C LEU A 195 21.64 -8.04 23.01
N ALA A 196 22.66 -8.84 22.66
CA ALA A 196 23.92 -8.87 23.38
C ALA A 196 24.80 -7.62 23.12
N HIS A 197 24.52 -6.85 22.06
CA HIS A 197 25.36 -5.73 21.64
C HIS A 197 24.67 -4.39 21.90
N ARG A 198 25.16 -3.66 22.91
CA ARG A 198 24.71 -2.30 23.21
C ARG A 198 25.27 -1.31 22.18
N LEU A 199 24.44 -0.38 21.71
CA LEU A 199 24.89 0.68 20.80
C LEU A 199 25.85 1.60 21.58
N TYR A 200 27.02 1.86 21.01
CA TYR A 200 28.11 2.59 21.64
C TYR A 200 28.51 2.05 23.03
N ASN A 201 28.37 0.73 23.24
CA ASN A 201 28.54 0.05 24.53
C ASN A 201 27.67 0.62 25.67
N LYS A 202 26.66 1.44 25.33
CA LYS A 202 25.90 2.23 26.30
C LYS A 202 24.39 2.03 26.18
N TYR A 203 23.82 2.08 24.98
CA TYR A 203 22.37 2.10 24.80
C TYR A 203 21.78 0.72 24.52
N THR A 204 20.57 0.50 25.03
CA THR A 204 19.89 -0.79 25.04
C THR A 204 19.15 -1.01 23.72
N PRO A 205 19.49 -2.06 22.95
CA PRO A 205 18.79 -2.41 21.71
C PRO A 205 17.35 -2.85 22.01
N LEU A 206 16.44 -2.65 21.05
CA LEU A 206 15.01 -2.92 21.21
C LEU A 206 14.56 -4.07 20.31
N ASP A 207 14.07 -5.15 20.91
CA ASP A 207 13.25 -6.16 20.24
C ASP A 207 11.75 -5.92 20.48
N MET A 208 10.89 -6.73 19.86
CA MET A 208 9.44 -6.60 20.06
C MET A 208 9.00 -6.73 21.53
N HIS A 209 9.69 -7.54 22.33
CA HIS A 209 9.36 -7.67 23.75
C HIS A 209 9.63 -6.36 24.49
N ALA A 210 10.81 -5.75 24.29
CA ALA A 210 11.16 -4.47 24.89
C ALA A 210 10.26 -3.34 24.40
N ILE A 211 9.94 -3.28 23.10
CA ILE A 211 9.00 -2.31 22.51
C ILE A 211 7.64 -2.45 23.20
N ASN A 212 7.05 -3.64 23.22
CA ASN A 212 5.72 -3.83 23.82
C ASN A 212 5.71 -3.53 25.33
N ASN A 213 6.75 -3.92 26.07
CA ASN A 213 6.87 -3.60 27.48
C ASN A 213 6.93 -2.08 27.70
N TRP A 214 7.64 -1.33 26.86
CA TRP A 214 7.68 0.13 26.95
C TRP A 214 6.32 0.76 26.61
N PHE A 215 5.69 0.36 25.49
CA PHE A 215 4.39 0.89 25.07
C PHE A 215 3.22 0.48 25.98
N SER A 216 3.36 -0.59 26.76
CA SER A 216 2.39 -0.97 27.80
C SER A 216 2.38 0.02 28.98
N LYS A 217 3.52 0.64 29.27
CA LYS A 217 3.70 1.60 30.37
C LYS A 217 3.43 3.05 29.95
N HIS A 218 3.34 3.29 28.64
CA HIS A 218 3.12 4.61 28.05
C HIS A 218 1.90 4.56 27.10
N PRO A 219 0.67 4.41 27.65
CA PRO A 219 -0.55 4.25 26.85
C PRO A 219 -0.94 5.52 26.06
N ASP A 220 -0.33 6.66 26.38
CA ASP A 220 -0.54 7.94 25.71
C ASP A 220 0.36 8.16 24.48
N ILE A 221 1.23 7.21 24.16
CA ILE A 221 2.20 7.28 23.07
C ILE A 221 1.74 6.44 21.88
N ILE A 222 2.03 6.93 20.68
CA ILE A 222 1.67 6.31 19.42
C ILE A 222 2.94 5.95 18.68
N LEU A 223 3.02 4.69 18.23
CA LEU A 223 4.13 4.20 17.44
C LEU A 223 3.91 4.58 15.98
N VAL A 224 4.90 5.22 15.39
CA VAL A 224 5.06 5.34 13.94
C VAL A 224 6.17 4.35 13.54
N THR A 225 6.00 3.56 12.48
CA THR A 225 7.06 2.66 12.01
C THR A 225 7.62 3.09 10.68
N ASP A 226 8.94 3.01 10.50
CA ASP A 226 9.63 3.03 9.19
C ASP A 226 10.23 1.63 8.86
N LYS A 227 10.60 1.42 7.60
CA LYS A 227 11.34 0.26 7.04
C LYS A 227 10.62 -1.09 7.10
N ILE A 228 9.36 -1.11 7.51
CA ILE A 228 8.51 -2.31 7.54
C ILE A 228 7.27 -2.17 6.66
N ASN A 229 7.18 -2.99 5.61
CA ASN A 229 6.06 -2.98 4.68
C ASN A 229 5.11 -4.19 4.86
N SER A 230 5.07 -4.82 6.04
CA SER A 230 4.27 -6.02 6.33
C SER A 230 3.27 -5.76 7.47
N PRO A 231 2.19 -4.99 7.24
CA PRO A 231 1.32 -4.49 8.30
C PRO A 231 0.67 -5.59 9.11
N VAL A 232 0.14 -6.64 8.48
CA VAL A 232 -0.48 -7.78 9.18
C VAL A 232 0.51 -8.43 10.16
N LYS A 233 1.72 -8.73 9.68
CA LYS A 233 2.73 -9.43 10.49
C LYS A 233 3.24 -8.59 11.65
N PHE A 234 3.40 -7.28 11.45
CA PHE A 234 3.90 -6.39 12.48
C PHE A 234 2.82 -6.06 13.50
N ALA A 235 1.62 -5.70 13.04
CA ALA A 235 0.49 -5.37 13.91
C ALA A 235 0.11 -6.53 14.83
N ASP A 236 0.21 -7.78 14.38
CA ASP A 236 -0.03 -8.97 15.21
C ASP A 236 1.00 -9.15 16.35
N LYS A 237 2.15 -8.46 16.26
CA LYS A 237 3.19 -8.48 17.29
C LYS A 237 3.17 -7.25 18.17
N PHE A 238 2.57 -6.14 17.74
CA PHE A 238 2.49 -4.92 18.54
C PHE A 238 1.34 -5.01 19.55
N ILE A 239 1.58 -4.51 20.76
CA ILE A 239 0.65 -4.66 21.90
C ILE A 239 -0.71 -3.96 21.68
N ASP A 240 -0.74 -2.88 20.89
CA ASP A 240 -1.93 -2.05 20.73
C ASP A 240 -2.05 -1.49 19.31
N LYS A 241 -2.87 -2.13 18.48
CA LYS A 241 -3.07 -1.77 17.08
C LYS A 241 -3.72 -0.39 16.90
N ASP A 242 -4.49 0.10 17.88
CA ASP A 242 -5.18 1.39 17.79
C ASP A 242 -4.20 2.57 17.93
N ARG A 243 -3.00 2.31 18.46
CA ARG A 243 -1.90 3.28 18.61
C ARG A 243 -0.74 2.99 17.67
N LEU A 244 -1.02 2.39 16.52
CA LEU A 244 -0.05 2.07 15.48
C LEU A 244 -0.34 2.84 14.19
N VAL A 245 0.65 3.63 13.77
CA VAL A 245 0.74 4.24 12.46
C VAL A 245 1.91 3.59 11.73
N MET A 246 1.73 3.20 10.48
CA MET A 246 2.80 2.57 9.70
C MET A 246 3.11 3.39 8.44
N GLU A 247 4.37 3.79 8.27
CA GLU A 247 4.86 4.20 6.95
C GLU A 247 4.88 2.98 6.03
N LEU A 248 4.17 3.07 4.90
CA LEU A 248 4.01 1.98 3.96
C LEU A 248 4.41 2.41 2.55
N PHE A 249 5.00 1.47 1.81
CA PHE A 249 5.73 1.72 0.57
C PHE A 249 5.02 1.16 -0.66
N THR A 250 3.95 0.38 -0.47
CA THR A 250 3.16 -0.18 -1.57
C THR A 250 1.66 -0.04 -1.33
N ILE A 251 0.90 0.08 -2.42
CA ILE A 251 -0.56 0.17 -2.40
C ILE A 251 -1.18 -1.06 -1.71
N GLU A 252 -0.63 -2.25 -1.99
CA GLU A 252 -1.06 -3.51 -1.37
C GLU A 252 -0.95 -3.46 0.17
N SER A 253 0.15 -2.92 0.69
CA SER A 253 0.34 -2.80 2.14
C SER A 253 -0.62 -1.79 2.75
N ILE A 254 -0.88 -0.65 2.09
CA ILE A 254 -1.88 0.32 2.53
C ILE A 254 -3.25 -0.33 2.65
N ILE A 255 -3.68 -1.07 1.64
CA ILE A 255 -4.96 -1.81 1.65
C ILE A 255 -4.99 -2.78 2.84
N LYS A 256 -3.95 -3.61 2.99
CA LYS A 256 -3.88 -4.58 4.09
C LYS A 256 -3.90 -3.93 5.47
N ALA A 257 -3.25 -2.78 5.65
CA ALA A 257 -3.27 -2.03 6.90
C ALA A 257 -4.69 -1.55 7.22
N LYS A 258 -5.40 -0.98 6.23
CA LYS A 258 -6.79 -0.53 6.37
C LYS A 258 -7.74 -1.69 6.69
N GLU A 259 -7.58 -2.85 6.05
CA GLU A 259 -8.39 -4.04 6.31
C GLU A 259 -8.31 -4.50 7.77
N ILE A 260 -7.13 -4.37 8.40
CA ILE A 260 -6.91 -4.75 9.80
C ILE A 260 -7.06 -3.59 10.80
N GLY A 261 -7.47 -2.40 10.34
CA GLY A 261 -7.69 -1.22 11.19
C GLY A 261 -6.44 -0.46 11.61
N VAL A 262 -5.28 -0.73 10.99
CA VAL A 262 -4.04 0.03 11.22
C VAL A 262 -4.04 1.29 10.37
N THR A 263 -3.57 2.41 10.94
CA THR A 263 -3.45 3.68 10.22
C THR A 263 -2.27 3.63 9.23
N PRO A 264 -2.49 3.73 7.91
CA PRO A 264 -1.40 3.87 6.96
C PRO A 264 -0.96 5.32 6.83
N MET A 265 0.36 5.52 6.80
CA MET A 265 1.02 6.73 6.33
C MET A 265 1.74 6.36 5.04
N ALA A 266 1.45 7.02 3.91
CA ALA A 266 2.08 6.66 2.64
C ALA A 266 3.47 7.30 2.53
N SER A 267 4.48 6.50 2.18
CA SER A 267 5.80 7.01 1.85
C SER A 267 5.76 7.80 0.55
N TYR A 268 6.52 8.90 0.44
CA TYR A 268 6.63 9.71 -0.77
C TYR A 268 6.97 8.87 -2.02
N ASN A 269 7.80 7.84 -1.86
CA ASN A 269 8.21 6.97 -2.97
C ASN A 269 7.04 6.20 -3.60
N LEU A 270 5.91 6.06 -2.89
CA LEU A 270 4.70 5.45 -3.44
C LEU A 270 3.98 6.39 -4.43
N LEU A 271 4.16 7.71 -4.30
CA LEU A 271 3.40 8.68 -5.10
C LEU A 271 3.69 8.57 -6.60
N SER A 272 4.88 8.14 -7.00
CA SER A 272 5.22 7.93 -8.41
C SER A 272 4.46 6.77 -9.06
N LEU A 273 3.79 5.93 -8.26
CA LEU A 273 2.95 4.83 -8.74
C LEU A 273 1.48 5.25 -8.92
N LEU A 274 1.14 6.49 -8.59
CA LEU A 274 -0.22 7.02 -8.64
C LEU A 274 -0.38 7.96 -9.83
N ASP A 275 -1.53 7.88 -10.52
CA ASP A 275 -1.83 8.72 -11.68
C ASP A 275 -2.19 10.14 -11.24
N ASP A 276 -3.02 10.26 -10.20
CA ASP A 276 -3.35 11.51 -9.53
C ASP A 276 -3.12 11.34 -8.03
N PRO A 277 -1.89 11.57 -7.52
CA PRO A 277 -1.54 11.26 -6.14
C PRO A 277 -2.50 11.87 -5.11
N ALA A 278 -3.02 13.08 -5.34
CA ALA A 278 -3.95 13.71 -4.40
C ALA A 278 -5.28 12.94 -4.32
N GLN A 279 -5.84 12.56 -5.46
CA GLN A 279 -7.12 11.85 -5.50
C GLN A 279 -6.97 10.35 -5.20
N ASP A 280 -5.87 9.73 -5.60
CA ASP A 280 -5.57 8.33 -5.33
C ASP A 280 -5.38 8.07 -3.84
N LEU A 281 -4.69 8.96 -3.11
CA LEU A 281 -4.57 8.85 -1.65
C LEU A 281 -5.94 8.93 -0.95
N ILE A 282 -6.82 9.82 -1.40
CA ILE A 282 -8.21 9.90 -0.89
C ILE A 282 -8.96 8.60 -1.15
N ARG A 283 -8.87 8.05 -2.38
CA ARG A 283 -9.49 6.76 -2.74
C ARG A 283 -8.99 5.61 -1.88
N LEU A 284 -7.69 5.60 -1.58
CA LEU A 284 -7.07 4.61 -0.70
C LEU A 284 -7.41 4.84 0.79
N GLY A 285 -8.09 5.95 1.13
CA GLY A 285 -8.41 6.33 2.50
C GLY A 285 -7.16 6.62 3.34
N VAL A 286 -6.12 7.14 2.70
CA VAL A 286 -4.86 7.61 3.31
C VAL A 286 -5.00 9.09 3.62
N ASN A 287 -4.72 9.46 4.86
CA ASN A 287 -4.84 10.84 5.34
C ASN A 287 -3.49 11.47 5.65
N GLU A 288 -2.40 10.70 5.53
CA GLU A 288 -1.07 11.11 5.94
C GLU A 288 -0.03 10.61 4.94
N ILE A 289 0.92 11.46 4.59
CA ILE A 289 2.13 11.09 3.85
C ILE A 289 3.38 11.54 4.58
N VAL A 290 4.49 10.88 4.28
CA VAL A 290 5.81 11.23 4.79
C VAL A 290 6.80 11.43 3.64
N ILE A 291 7.60 12.48 3.73
CA ILE A 291 8.50 12.92 2.66
C ILE A 291 9.79 13.51 3.21
N SER A 292 10.92 13.29 2.53
CA SER A 292 12.17 13.98 2.89
C SER A 292 12.09 15.46 2.55
N TYR A 293 12.78 16.30 3.29
CA TYR A 293 12.80 17.74 3.03
C TYR A 293 13.34 18.08 1.64
N ALA A 294 14.32 17.31 1.16
CA ALA A 294 14.86 17.45 -0.19
C ALA A 294 13.78 17.20 -1.25
N ALA A 295 13.08 16.07 -1.18
CA ALA A 295 12.01 15.73 -2.11
C ALA A 295 10.82 16.71 -2.00
N TYR A 296 10.49 17.15 -0.79
CA TYR A 296 9.47 18.19 -0.56
C TYR A 296 9.83 19.48 -1.31
N SER A 297 11.08 19.93 -1.19
CA SER A 297 11.55 21.19 -1.78
C SER A 297 11.55 21.13 -3.30
N GLU A 298 11.89 19.96 -3.87
CA GLU A 298 11.89 19.74 -5.32
C GLU A 298 10.49 19.58 -5.93
N ASN A 299 9.48 19.22 -5.13
CA ASN A 299 8.15 18.81 -5.61
C ASN A 299 7.01 19.66 -5.01
N ILE A 300 7.28 20.91 -4.66
CA ILE A 300 6.38 21.78 -3.89
C ILE A 300 4.97 21.89 -4.48
N ASP A 301 4.81 21.89 -5.81
CA ASP A 301 3.51 21.99 -6.47
C ASP A 301 2.65 20.75 -6.27
N LEU A 302 3.26 19.55 -6.32
CA LEU A 302 2.57 18.30 -6.02
C LEU A 302 2.15 18.27 -4.55
N ILE A 303 3.07 18.63 -3.66
CA ILE A 303 2.83 18.68 -2.22
C ILE A 303 1.70 19.66 -1.88
N LYS A 304 1.67 20.83 -2.50
CA LYS A 304 0.59 21.80 -2.36
C LYS A 304 -0.76 21.24 -2.79
N LYS A 305 -0.81 20.44 -3.87
CA LYS A 305 -2.06 19.77 -4.30
C LYS A 305 -2.54 18.74 -3.27
N ILE A 306 -1.64 17.93 -2.74
CA ILE A 306 -1.94 16.92 -1.70
C ILE A 306 -2.40 17.60 -0.41
N PHE A 307 -1.70 18.65 0.02
CA PHE A 307 -2.05 19.40 1.23
C PHE A 307 -3.44 20.04 1.12
N LYS A 308 -3.79 20.60 -0.05
CA LYS A 308 -5.09 21.25 -0.30
C LYS A 308 -6.30 20.31 -0.21
N VAL A 309 -6.11 19.00 -0.42
CA VAL A 309 -7.19 18.02 -0.26
C VAL A 309 -7.31 17.48 1.17
N GLY A 310 -6.59 18.07 2.13
CA GLY A 310 -6.70 17.76 3.55
C GLY A 310 -5.81 16.61 4.03
N ILE A 311 -4.83 16.19 3.23
CA ILE A 311 -3.87 15.15 3.62
C ILE A 311 -2.75 15.80 4.45
N HIS A 312 -2.47 15.24 5.63
CA HIS A 312 -1.37 15.68 6.47
C HIS A 312 -0.04 15.23 5.89
N ILE A 313 0.91 16.16 5.82
CA ILE A 313 2.23 15.89 5.27
C ILE A 313 3.21 16.00 6.43
N TYR A 314 3.94 14.93 6.73
CA TYR A 314 5.05 14.94 7.65
C TYR A 314 6.35 14.98 6.87
N VAL A 315 7.24 15.89 7.25
CA VAL A 315 8.53 16.04 6.58
C VAL A 315 9.63 15.49 7.49
N TYR A 316 10.71 14.93 6.94
CA TYR A 316 11.91 14.54 7.69
C TYR A 316 13.20 15.05 7.04
N GLY A 317 14.30 15.03 7.78
CA GLY A 317 15.62 15.47 7.29
C GLY A 317 15.98 16.90 7.68
N ASN A 318 16.95 17.49 6.98
CA ASN A 318 17.48 18.82 7.30
C ASN A 318 16.60 19.91 6.70
N TYR A 319 15.99 20.74 7.55
CA TYR A 319 15.08 21.81 7.16
C TYR A 319 15.82 23.13 6.92
N ASP A 320 15.38 23.89 5.92
CA ASP A 320 15.67 25.32 5.85
C ASP A 320 14.64 26.08 6.70
N LYS A 321 15.11 26.94 7.60
CA LYS A 321 14.26 27.77 8.45
C LYS A 321 13.65 28.96 7.70
N ASN A 322 14.09 29.21 6.46
CA ASN A 322 13.70 30.37 5.67
C ASN A 322 12.48 30.16 4.76
N ILE A 323 11.78 29.01 4.84
CA ILE A 323 10.53 28.83 4.09
C ILE A 323 9.39 29.57 4.79
N GLU A 324 8.92 30.67 4.17
CA GLU A 324 7.87 31.55 4.71
C GLU A 324 6.48 30.89 4.76
N GLU A 325 6.20 29.85 3.95
CA GLU A 325 4.91 29.15 3.96
C GLU A 325 5.05 27.63 3.73
N PRO A 326 5.16 26.82 4.82
CA PRO A 326 5.26 25.38 4.68
C PRO A 326 3.91 24.72 4.33
N TYR A 327 3.87 23.95 3.24
CA TYR A 327 2.75 23.07 2.87
C TYR A 327 2.88 21.69 3.54
N TYR A 328 3.11 21.68 4.85
CA TYR A 328 3.13 20.45 5.64
C TYR A 328 2.51 20.63 7.01
N PHE A 329 2.07 19.50 7.58
CA PHE A 329 1.40 19.44 8.88
C PHE A 329 2.39 19.31 10.03
N GLY A 330 3.38 18.42 9.89
CA GLY A 330 4.30 18.04 10.97
C GLY A 330 5.70 17.68 10.50
N ARG A 331 6.57 17.37 11.47
CA ARG A 331 8.01 17.15 11.27
C ARG A 331 8.53 16.00 12.11
N TYR A 332 9.48 15.27 11.54
CA TYR A 332 10.38 14.37 12.25
C TYR A 332 11.54 15.18 12.78
N LEU A 333 11.81 15.07 14.08
CA LEU A 333 12.90 15.77 14.75
C LEU A 333 14.07 14.82 15.02
N ASN A 334 15.19 15.13 14.39
CA ASN A 334 16.48 14.48 14.66
C ASN A 334 17.15 15.02 15.91
N HIS A 335 16.84 16.24 16.36
CA HIS A 335 17.43 16.86 17.55
C HIS A 335 16.30 17.42 18.41
N LEU A 336 16.34 17.15 19.73
CA LEU A 336 15.20 17.31 20.65
C LEU A 336 15.28 18.51 21.60
#